data_AF-W1XV49-F1
#
_entry.id   AF-W1XV49-F1
#
_cell.length_a   1.000
_cell.length_b   1.000
_cell.length_c   1.000
_cell.angle_alpha   90.00
_cell.angle_beta   90.00
_cell.angle_gamma   90.00
#
_symmetry.space_group_name_H-M   'P 1'
#
loop_
_entity.id
_entity.type
_entity.pdbx_description
1 polymer ?
#
loop_
_entity_poly.entity_id
_entity_poly.type
_entity_poly.pdbx_seq_one_letter_code
_entity_poly.pdbx_strand_id
1 'polypeptide(L)'
;SMPRQLLDKPMHKVDIGITYDNPKSGWNGSIWGDYYINMLDNNNLNNGGNSWADFLSGDAGVYNKQTYEKKTFGIWNVMIQKRFNKNAMMYFGINNIFN
;
A
#
# COMPACT_ATOMS: atom_id res chain seq x y z
N SER A 1 -5.24 25.46 -6.98
CA SER A 1 -4.75 25.86 -5.64
C SER A 1 -4.09 24.65 -5.00
N MET A 2 -3.04 24.84 -4.21
CA MET A 2 -2.37 23.74 -3.52
C MET A 2 -3.31 23.09 -2.48
N PRO A 3 -3.31 21.76 -2.36
CA PRO A 3 -4.13 21.05 -1.38
C PRO A 3 -3.61 21.32 0.03
N ARG A 4 -4.52 21.39 1.02
CA ARG A 4 -4.15 21.54 2.44
C ARG A 4 -3.55 20.26 3.05
N GLN A 5 -3.60 19.14 2.32
CA GLN A 5 -3.10 17.84 2.75
C GLN A 5 -1.76 17.55 2.08
N LEU A 6 -0.88 16.85 2.79
CA LEU A 6 0.37 16.37 2.23
C LEU A 6 0.12 15.35 1.14
N LEU A 7 0.82 15.52 0.02
CA LEU A 7 0.81 14.62 -1.10
C LEU A 7 1.41 13.26 -0.73
N ASP A 8 0.89 12.20 -1.32
CA ASP A 8 1.31 10.81 -1.12
C ASP A 8 1.33 10.40 0.37
N LYS A 9 0.42 11.00 1.15
CA LYS A 9 0.23 10.67 2.56
C LYS A 9 -1.25 10.44 2.90
N PRO A 10 -1.57 9.36 3.63
CA PRO A 10 -2.92 9.16 4.16
C PRO A 10 -3.26 10.22 5.21
N MET A 11 -4.54 10.57 5.34
CA MET A 11 -5.00 11.35 6.50
C MET A 11 -5.04 10.47 7.75
N HIS A 12 -5.47 9.22 7.59
CA HIS A 12 -5.52 8.22 8.65
C HIS A 12 -5.01 6.88 8.11
N LYS A 13 -4.27 6.16 8.94
CA LYS A 13 -3.85 4.78 8.69
C LYS A 13 -4.37 3.90 9.82
N VAL A 14 -4.92 2.74 9.47
CA VAL A 14 -5.39 1.74 10.44
C VAL A 14 -4.76 0.41 10.09
N ASP A 15 -4.09 -0.20 11.07
CA ASP A 15 -3.45 -1.50 10.92
C ASP A 15 -4.26 -2.56 11.68
N ILE A 16 -4.60 -3.66 11.01
CA ILE A 16 -5.41 -4.75 11.57
C ILE A 16 -4.69 -6.06 11.32
N GLY A 17 -4.54 -6.88 12.36
CA GLY A 17 -3.90 -8.19 12.23
C GLY A 17 -4.53 -9.23 13.14
N ILE A 18 -4.61 -10.45 12.63
CA ILE A 18 -5.02 -11.64 13.37
C ILE A 18 -3.96 -12.71 13.17
N THR A 19 -3.46 -13.25 14.28
CA THR A 19 -2.52 -14.38 14.27
C THR A 19 -3.09 -15.51 15.10
N TYR A 20 -2.99 -16.72 14.56
CA TYR A 20 -3.30 -17.96 15.23
C TYR A 20 -2.03 -18.79 15.38
N ASP A 21 -1.74 -19.24 16.60
CA ASP A 21 -0.62 -20.13 16.89
C ASP A 21 -1.12 -21.43 17.53
N ASN A 22 -0.70 -22.56 16.98
CA ASN A 22 -0.95 -23.89 17.54
C ASN A 22 0.36 -24.65 17.70
N PRO A 23 1.05 -24.47 18.84
CA PRO A 23 2.33 -25.12 19.11
C PRO A 23 2.27 -26.65 19.08
N LYS A 24 1.15 -27.26 19.51
CA LYS A 24 0.98 -28.73 19.55
C LYS A 24 0.99 -29.33 18.15
N SER A 25 0.25 -28.72 17.23
CA SER A 25 0.24 -29.15 15.83
C SER A 25 1.44 -28.64 15.04
N GLY A 26 2.13 -27.60 15.54
CA GLY A 26 3.20 -26.89 14.85
C GLY A 26 2.72 -25.93 13.76
N TRP A 27 1.42 -25.74 13.55
CA TRP A 27 0.87 -24.78 12.61
C TRP A 27 0.76 -23.39 13.22
N ASN A 28 1.07 -22.37 12.43
CA ASN A 28 0.89 -20.97 12.74
C ASN A 28 0.37 -20.26 11.48
N GLY A 29 -0.48 -19.24 11.63
CA GLY A 29 -0.94 -18.44 10.51
C GLY A 29 -1.28 -17.02 10.94
N SER A 30 -1.01 -16.07 10.06
CA SER A 30 -1.28 -14.65 10.27
C SER A 30 -1.92 -14.06 9.03
N ILE A 31 -2.90 -13.19 9.22
CA ILE A 31 -3.40 -12.26 8.21
C ILE A 31 -3.35 -10.86 8.80
N TRP A 32 -2.82 -9.92 8.04
CA TRP A 32 -2.76 -8.53 8.46
C TRP A 32 -2.94 -7.60 7.27
N GLY A 33 -3.43 -6.40 7.53
CA GLY A 33 -3.58 -5.40 6.50
C GLY A 33 -3.47 -3.98 7.04
N ASP A 34 -3.02 -3.12 6.14
CA ASP A 34 -2.87 -1.69 6.36
C ASP A 34 -3.95 -0.99 5.54
N TYR A 35 -4.80 -0.20 6.19
CA TYR A 35 -5.86 0.57 5.55
C TYR A 35 -5.51 2.06 5.52
N TYR A 36 -5.36 2.59 4.32
CA TYR A 36 -5.04 3.99 4.04
C TYR A 36 -6.33 4.74 3.73
N ILE A 37 -6.68 5.73 4.55
CA ILE A 37 -7.92 6.50 4.42
C ILE A 37 -7.61 7.89 3.89
N ASN A 38 -8.32 8.28 2.83
CA ASN A 38 -8.24 9.60 2.20
C ASN A 38 -6.81 10.01 1.83
N MET A 39 -6.02 9.09 1.29
CA MET A 39 -4.67 9.38 0.81
C MET A 39 -4.75 10.26 -0.43
N LEU A 40 -4.01 11.37 -0.41
CA LEU A 40 -3.94 12.28 -1.54
C LEU A 40 -2.91 11.74 -2.55
N ASP A 41 -3.38 11.23 -3.67
CA ASP A 41 -2.53 10.65 -4.70
C ASP A 41 -2.17 11.69 -5.76
N ASN A 42 -0.87 11.84 -6.04
CA ASN A 42 -0.36 12.68 -7.13
C ASN A 42 -0.30 11.96 -8.48
N ASN A 43 -0.31 10.63 -8.47
CA ASN A 43 -0.04 9.77 -9.62
C ASN A 43 -1.33 9.27 -10.26
N ASN A 44 -2.25 10.17 -10.61
CA ASN A 44 -3.29 9.77 -11.55
C ASN A 44 -2.65 9.65 -12.95
N LEU A 45 -2.38 8.41 -13.38
CA LEU A 45 -1.85 8.06 -14.71
C LEU A 45 -2.67 8.68 -15.87
N ASN A 46 -3.90 9.12 -15.58
CA ASN A 46 -4.79 9.79 -16.53
C ASN A 46 -4.33 11.18 -16.97
N ASN A 47 -3.27 11.76 -16.39
CA ASN A 47 -2.96 13.16 -16.71
C ASN A 47 -1.48 13.57 -16.70
N GLY A 48 -0.55 12.68 -17.05
CA GLY A 48 0.81 12.95 -17.61
C GLY A 48 1.69 14.10 -17.06
N GLY A 49 1.32 14.74 -15.95
CA GLY A 49 1.68 16.12 -15.64
C GLY A 49 2.72 16.27 -14.54
N ASN A 50 3.30 15.15 -14.10
CA ASN A 50 4.33 15.11 -13.07
C ASN A 50 5.68 14.60 -13.60
N SER A 51 5.87 14.56 -14.92
CA SER A 51 7.20 14.48 -15.52
C SER A 51 7.84 15.87 -15.47
N TRP A 52 9.12 15.92 -15.11
CA TRP A 52 9.93 17.14 -15.18
C TRP A 52 9.75 17.78 -16.56
N ALA A 53 9.20 19.00 -16.59
CA ALA A 53 9.05 19.75 -17.81
C ALA A 53 10.44 20.07 -18.37
N ASP A 54 10.73 19.62 -19.58
CA ASP A 54 11.84 20.16 -20.36
C ASP A 54 11.50 21.64 -20.64
N PHE A 55 12.26 22.56 -20.04
CA PHE A 55 12.00 24.01 -20.14
C PHE A 55 12.07 24.55 -21.58
N LEU A 56 12.55 23.74 -22.52
CA LEU A 56 12.70 24.08 -23.95
C LEU A 56 11.50 23.72 -24.82
N SER A 57 10.59 22.84 -24.38
CA SER A 57 9.52 22.30 -25.25
C SER A 57 8.19 23.06 -25.20
N GLY A 58 8.04 24.06 -24.31
CA GLY A 58 6.81 24.84 -24.17
C GLY A 58 5.60 24.05 -23.65
N ASP A 59 5.70 22.72 -23.53
CA ASP A 59 4.68 21.82 -23.02
C ASP A 59 5.01 21.40 -21.59
N ALA A 60 5.20 22.41 -20.73
CA ALA A 60 5.43 22.16 -19.33
C ALA A 60 4.12 21.66 -18.71
N GLY A 61 4.14 20.49 -18.05
CA GLY A 61 3.03 19.96 -17.26
C GLY A 61 2.49 20.92 -16.19
N VAL A 62 3.13 22.08 -16.00
CA VAL A 62 2.68 23.27 -15.27
C VAL A 62 1.34 23.83 -15.79
N TYR A 63 1.01 23.64 -17.08
CA TYR A 63 -0.29 24.07 -17.64
C TYR A 63 -1.41 23.06 -17.46
N ASN A 64 -1.08 21.81 -17.11
CA ASN A 64 -2.09 20.80 -16.83
C ASN A 64 -2.60 20.96 -15.40
N LYS A 65 -3.92 21.12 -15.28
CA LYS A 65 -4.61 21.25 -13.99
C LYS A 65 -4.34 20.01 -13.15
N GLN A 66 -3.44 20.14 -12.17
CA GLN A 66 -3.16 19.08 -11.21
C GLN A 66 -4.46 18.72 -10.48
N THR A 67 -5.05 17.59 -10.85
CA THR A 67 -6.24 17.03 -10.21
C THR A 67 -5.78 16.01 -9.20
N TYR A 68 -5.77 16.41 -7.93
CA TYR A 68 -5.49 15.50 -6.82
C TYR A 68 -6.73 14.68 -6.50
N GLU A 69 -6.57 13.36 -6.40
CA GLU A 69 -7.63 12.46 -6.00
C GLU A 69 -7.37 11.92 -4.60
N LYS A 70 -8.45 11.77 -3.83
CA LYS A 70 -8.41 11.07 -2.55
C LYS A 70 -8.76 9.62 -2.79
N LYS A 71 -7.84 8.73 -2.44
CA LYS A 71 -8.03 7.28 -2.52
C LYS A 71 -8.06 6.68 -1.13
N THR A 72 -8.92 5.69 -0.96
CA THR A 72 -8.97 4.86 0.24
C THR A 72 -8.79 3.43 -0.21
N PHE A 73 -7.76 2.76 0.29
CA PHE A 73 -7.39 1.42 -0.13
C PHE A 73 -6.75 0.64 1.03
N GLY A 74 -6.80 -0.69 0.94
CA GLY A 74 -6.19 -1.58 1.90
C GLY A 74 -5.22 -2.54 1.23
N ILE A 75 -4.08 -2.78 1.86
CA ILE A 75 -3.13 -3.82 1.45
C ILE A 75 -3.21 -4.93 2.47
N TRP A 76 -3.54 -6.14 2.05
CA TRP A 76 -3.68 -7.31 2.92
C TRP A 76 -2.66 -8.37 2.58
N ASN A 77 -2.02 -8.94 3.60
CA ASN A 77 -1.00 -9.96 3.48
C ASN A 77 -1.38 -11.15 4.35
N VAL A 78 -0.98 -12.34 3.92
CA VAL A 78 -1.21 -13.59 4.65
C VAL A 78 0.07 -14.40 4.72
N MET A 79 0.27 -15.09 5.84
CA MET A 79 1.37 -16.01 6.07
C MET A 79 0.87 -17.26 6.78
N ILE A 80 1.34 -18.42 6.34
CA ILE A 80 1.14 -19.71 6.99
C ILE A 80 2.50 -20.32 7.24
N GLN A 81 2.69 -20.87 8.44
CA GLN A 81 3.92 -21.51 8.84
C GLN A 81 3.64 -22.90 9.40
N LYS A 82 4.59 -23.81 9.15
CA LYS A 82 4.58 -25.16 9.67
C LYS A 82 5.92 -25.48 10.29
N ARG A 83 5.93 -25.62 11.60
CA ARG A 83 7.02 -26.14 12.40
C ARG A 83 6.96 -27.67 12.42
N PHE A 84 8.08 -28.30 12.06
CA PHE A 84 8.24 -29.75 12.05
C PHE A 84 8.88 -30.24 13.36
N ASN A 85 9.85 -29.49 13.88
CA ASN A 85 10.48 -29.71 15.17
C ASN A 85 11.08 -28.38 15.68
N LYS A 86 11.85 -28.42 16.77
CA LYS A 86 12.46 -27.22 17.37
C LYS A 86 13.47 -26.50 16.45
N ASN A 87 14.01 -27.22 15.48
CA ASN A 87 15.11 -26.76 14.61
C ASN A 87 14.69 -26.57 13.14
N ALA A 88 13.47 -26.96 12.77
CA ALA A 88 13.01 -26.94 11.38
C ALA A 88 11.57 -26.44 11.27
N MET A 89 11.39 -25.44 10.40
CA MET A 89 10.11 -24.87 10.03
C MET A 89 10.12 -24.42 8.57
N MET A 90 8.95 -24.41 7.96
CA MET A 90 8.71 -23.79 6.65
C MET A 90 7.61 -22.75 6.79
N TYR A 91 7.61 -21.77 5.89
CA TYR A 91 6.54 -20.79 5.78
C TYR A 91 6.26 -20.45 4.33
N PHE A 92 5.02 -20.02 4.09
CA PHE A 92 4.56 -19.51 2.81
C PHE A 92 3.73 -18.26 3.10
N GLY A 93 3.91 -17.22 2.28
CA GLY A 93 3.16 -15.99 2.42
C GLY A 93 2.86 -15.37 1.06
N ILE A 94 1.74 -14.65 1.00
CA ILE A 94 1.32 -13.88 -0.15
C ILE A 94 1.08 -12.45 0.33
N ASN A 95 1.73 -11.51 -0.35
CA ASN A 95 1.52 -10.09 -0.10
C ASN A 95 0.48 -9.54 -1.07
N ASN A 96 -0.26 -8.54 -0.61
CA ASN A 96 -1.30 -7.87 -1.39
C ASN A 96 -2.31 -8.84 -2.05
N ILE A 97 -2.99 -9.66 -1.23
CA ILE A 97 -3.88 -10.74 -1.70
C ILE A 97 -5.11 -10.26 -2.50
N PHE A 98 -5.38 -8.95 -2.54
CA PHE A 98 -6.51 -8.35 -3.24
C PHE A 98 -6.13 -7.48 -4.45
N ASN A 99 -4.83 -7.45 -4.83
CA ASN A 99 -4.29 -6.81 -6.03
C ASN A 99 -4.48 -5.29 -6.13
#